data_AF-C6PRQ4-F1
#
_entry.id   AF-C6PRQ4-F1
#
_cell.length_a   1.000
_cell.length_b   1.000
_cell.length_c   1.000
_cell.angle_alpha   90.00
_cell.angle_beta   90.00
_cell.angle_gamma   90.00
#
_symmetry.space_group_name_H-M   'P 1'
#
loop_
_entity.id
_entity.type
_entity.pdbx_description
1 polymer ?
#
loop_
_entity_poly.entity_id
_entity_poly.type
_entity_poly.pdbx_seq_one_letter_code
_entity_poly.pdbx_strand_id
1 'polypeptide(L)'
;MNNCAEILSKSNSINKRKISNAAKSLKGDSFGSIFNKIVTDKIADSIKQNSTITSNSSAQELDENFSEKLEEEMNQRADDDVERLANFFGIGKHLMKAILQGLHIDPKDLLDPSKKKKIVDTLIKKFGLDKNRAEALANVITDFQK
;
A
#
# COMPACT_ATOMS: atom_id res chain seq x y z
N MET A 1 -16.96 -42.26 4.83
CA MET A 1 -16.12 -41.44 5.73
C MET A 1 -14.67 -41.51 5.26
N ASN A 2 -14.03 -40.35 5.16
CA ASN A 2 -12.59 -40.06 5.21
C ASN A 2 -11.68 -40.58 4.08
N ASN A 3 -11.71 -39.92 2.91
CA ASN A 3 -10.67 -40.08 1.88
C ASN A 3 -9.80 -38.82 1.66
N CYS A 4 -10.07 -37.72 2.36
CA CYS A 4 -9.25 -36.49 2.24
C CYS A 4 -7.99 -36.52 3.14
N ALA A 5 -7.98 -37.31 4.21
CA ALA A 5 -6.86 -37.39 5.15
C ALA A 5 -5.65 -38.17 4.59
N GLU A 6 -5.88 -39.12 3.68
CA GLU A 6 -4.81 -39.94 3.09
C GLU A 6 -3.99 -39.16 2.03
N ILE A 7 -4.60 -38.18 1.37
CA ILE A 7 -3.94 -37.32 0.37
C ILE A 7 -2.96 -36.34 1.03
N LEU A 8 -3.32 -35.83 2.22
CA LEU A 8 -2.46 -34.90 2.97
C LEU A 8 -1.25 -35.59 3.60
N SER A 9 -1.35 -36.89 3.93
CA SER A 9 -0.26 -37.65 4.53
C SER A 9 0.79 -38.10 3.50
N LYS A 10 0.42 -38.35 2.23
CA LYS A 10 1.38 -38.65 1.15
C LYS A 10 2.17 -37.43 0.65
N SER A 11 1.65 -36.22 0.85
CA SER A 11 2.29 -34.98 0.38
C SER A 11 3.43 -34.49 1.28
N ASN A 12 3.51 -34.98 2.54
CA ASN A 12 4.49 -34.52 3.52
C ASN A 12 5.85 -35.26 3.45
N SER A 13 5.94 -36.37 2.70
CA SER A 13 7.16 -37.19 2.61
C SER A 13 8.02 -36.91 1.38
N ILE A 14 7.53 -36.16 0.39
CA ILE A 14 8.26 -35.97 -0.89
C ILE A 14 9.21 -34.76 -0.85
N ASN A 15 9.01 -33.79 0.06
CA ASN A 15 9.79 -32.54 0.08
C ASN A 15 10.91 -32.47 1.14
N LYS A 16 11.40 -33.62 1.63
CA LYS A 16 12.53 -33.68 2.58
C LYS A 16 13.89 -34.04 1.95
N ARG A 17 14.01 -34.08 0.62
CA ARG A 17 15.30 -34.28 -0.07
C ARG A 17 15.48 -33.30 -1.20
N LYS A 18 16.10 -32.14 -0.89
CA LYS A 18 17.01 -31.33 -1.74
C LYS A 18 16.97 -29.84 -1.33
N ILE A 19 17.40 -29.51 -0.12
CA ILE A 19 17.91 -28.14 0.18
C ILE A 19 19.28 -28.20 0.87
N SER A 20 19.85 -29.40 1.07
CA SER A 20 21.24 -29.56 1.47
C SER A 20 22.14 -29.50 0.22
N ASN A 21 22.39 -28.28 -0.30
CA ASN A 21 23.62 -27.92 -1.03
C ASN A 21 23.67 -26.49 -1.61
N ALA A 22 22.64 -25.65 -1.43
CA ALA A 22 22.71 -24.25 -1.87
C ALA A 22 23.40 -23.28 -0.87
N ALA A 23 23.97 -23.81 0.23
CA ALA A 23 24.61 -23.02 1.28
C ALA A 23 26.15 -23.02 1.22
N LYS A 24 26.74 -23.31 0.03
CA LYS A 24 28.19 -23.20 -0.16
C LYS A 24 28.47 -22.20 -1.27
N SER A 25 29.07 -21.07 -0.85
CA SER A 25 29.59 -19.99 -1.68
C SER A 25 28.61 -18.88 -2.08
N LEU A 26 27.97 -18.25 -1.09
CA LEU A 26 27.89 -16.79 -1.11
C LEU A 26 28.48 -16.32 0.23
N LYS A 27 29.57 -15.56 0.19
CA LYS A 27 30.01 -14.79 1.36
C LYS A 27 28.80 -14.02 1.88
N GLY A 28 28.58 -14.05 3.18
CA GLY A 28 27.40 -13.50 3.86
C GLY A 28 27.30 -11.99 3.73
N ASP A 29 26.99 -11.53 2.53
CA ASP A 29 26.74 -10.15 2.21
C ASP A 29 25.28 -9.87 2.60
N SER A 30 25.11 -9.08 3.67
CA SER A 30 23.82 -8.60 4.15
C SER A 30 23.02 -7.95 3.00
N PHE A 31 21.69 -8.05 3.04
CA PHE A 31 20.80 -7.35 2.08
C PHE A 31 21.16 -5.86 1.93
N GLY A 32 21.63 -5.22 3.01
CA GLY A 32 22.11 -3.83 2.97
C GLY A 32 23.38 -3.65 2.11
N SER A 33 24.29 -4.61 2.11
CA SER A 33 25.50 -4.57 1.26
C SER A 33 25.19 -4.83 -0.21
N ILE A 34 24.20 -5.68 -0.51
CA ILE A 34 23.70 -5.92 -1.87
C ILE A 34 23.01 -4.65 -2.40
N PHE A 35 22.17 -4.01 -1.57
CA PHE A 35 21.48 -2.78 -1.96
C PHE A 35 22.46 -1.63 -2.19
N ASN A 36 23.42 -1.43 -1.28
CA ASN A 36 24.45 -0.42 -1.43
C ASN A 36 25.33 -0.66 -2.66
N LYS A 37 25.69 -1.91 -2.97
CA LYS A 37 26.51 -2.21 -4.15
C LYS A 37 25.76 -1.95 -5.46
N ILE A 38 24.48 -2.30 -5.55
CA ILE A 38 23.65 -2.03 -6.74
C ILE A 38 23.43 -0.52 -6.96
N VAL A 39 23.23 0.24 -5.88
CA VAL A 39 23.07 1.69 -5.98
C VAL A 39 24.40 2.36 -6.35
N THR A 40 25.52 1.91 -5.78
CA THR A 40 26.84 2.52 -6.05
C THR A 40 27.38 2.16 -7.44
N ASP A 41 27.22 0.90 -7.89
CA ASP A 41 27.69 0.45 -9.22
C ASP A 41 26.89 1.12 -10.36
N LYS A 42 25.60 1.45 -10.14
CA LYS A 42 24.81 2.22 -11.13
C LYS A 42 25.17 3.71 -11.20
N ILE A 43 25.79 4.26 -10.16
CA ILE A 43 26.24 5.66 -10.11
C ILE A 43 27.64 5.81 -10.73
N ALA A 44 28.46 4.76 -10.69
CA ALA A 44 29.84 4.79 -11.22
C ALA A 44 29.92 4.98 -12.74
N ASP A 45 28.91 4.57 -13.51
CA ASP A 45 28.91 4.73 -14.97
C ASP A 45 28.40 6.09 -15.47
N SER A 46 27.88 6.97 -14.58
CA SER A 46 27.21 8.21 -15.03
C SER A 46 27.80 9.53 -14.53
N ILE A 47 28.94 9.56 -13.83
CA ILE A 47 29.49 10.82 -13.28
C ILE A 47 30.91 11.08 -13.76
N LYS A 48 31.05 11.40 -15.05
CA LYS A 48 31.98 12.45 -15.48
C LYS A 48 31.20 13.76 -15.52
N GLN A 49 31.06 14.44 -14.39
CA GLN A 49 30.92 15.90 -14.36
C GLN A 49 31.06 16.41 -12.92
N ASN A 50 32.15 17.14 -12.71
CA ASN A 50 32.35 18.24 -11.78
C ASN A 50 31.11 18.63 -10.94
N SER A 51 31.12 18.27 -9.65
CA SER A 51 30.72 19.19 -8.58
C SER A 51 31.19 18.66 -7.24
N THR A 52 32.08 19.42 -6.61
CA THR A 52 32.40 19.30 -5.20
C THR A 52 31.13 19.58 -4.39
N ILE A 53 30.47 18.52 -3.91
CA ILE A 53 29.40 18.62 -2.91
C ILE A 53 29.94 18.01 -1.62
N THR A 54 30.20 18.89 -0.66
CA THR A 54 30.52 18.58 0.74
C THR A 54 29.51 17.58 1.30
N SER A 55 30.00 16.39 1.63
CA SER A 55 29.22 15.33 2.26
C SER A 55 28.97 15.68 3.74
N ASN A 56 27.91 16.43 4.01
CA ASN A 56 27.32 16.47 5.34
C ASN A 56 26.30 15.33 5.42
N SER A 57 26.79 14.10 5.55
CA SER A 57 25.96 12.91 5.74
C SER A 57 25.48 12.86 7.19
N SER A 58 24.40 13.57 7.52
CA SER A 58 23.55 13.17 8.64
C SER A 58 22.63 12.06 8.13
N ALA A 59 23.08 10.82 8.27
CA ALA A 59 22.19 9.66 8.18
C ALA A 59 21.23 9.77 9.37
N GLN A 60 20.10 10.44 9.14
CA GLN A 60 19.01 10.53 10.08
C GLN A 60 18.36 9.15 10.07
N GLU A 61 18.70 8.34 11.07
CA GLU A 61 17.95 7.13 11.40
C GLU A 61 16.48 7.55 11.54
N LEU A 62 15.65 7.19 10.57
CA LEU A 62 14.21 7.36 10.67
C LEU A 62 13.74 6.40 11.77
N ASP A 63 13.52 6.97 12.95
CA ASP A 63 12.94 6.31 14.12
C ASP A 63 11.70 5.52 13.68
N GLU A 64 11.73 4.20 13.86
CA GLU A 64 10.64 3.30 13.47
C GLU A 64 9.30 3.71 14.12
N ASN A 65 9.36 4.35 15.31
CA ASN A 65 8.17 4.93 15.98
C ASN A 65 7.50 6.04 15.16
N PHE A 66 8.27 6.78 14.36
CA PHE A 66 7.74 7.87 13.54
C PHE A 66 6.96 7.31 12.34
N SER A 67 7.39 6.15 11.81
CA SER A 67 6.71 5.46 10.71
C SER A 67 5.37 4.88 11.15
N GLU A 68 5.31 4.21 12.30
CA GLU A 68 4.05 3.63 12.81
C GLU A 68 3.01 4.72 13.13
N LYS A 69 3.43 5.80 13.79
CA LYS A 69 2.53 6.92 14.12
C LYS A 69 1.95 7.57 12.86
N LEU A 70 2.77 7.76 11.83
CA LEU A 70 2.32 8.32 10.55
C LEU A 70 1.32 7.39 9.86
N GLU A 71 1.57 6.08 9.86
CA GLU A 71 0.66 5.11 9.27
C GLU A 71 -0.69 5.06 10.02
N GLU A 72 -0.68 5.12 11.35
CA GLU A 72 -1.89 5.17 12.16
C GLU A 72 -2.71 6.44 11.90
N GLU A 73 -2.06 7.60 11.82
CA GLU A 73 -2.72 8.87 11.45
C GLU A 73 -3.35 8.81 10.05
N MET A 74 -2.63 8.25 9.06
CA MET A 74 -3.17 8.06 7.72
C MET A 74 -4.36 7.11 7.70
N ASN A 75 -4.29 6.02 8.47
CA ASN A 75 -5.37 5.05 8.57
C ASN A 75 -6.61 5.67 9.23
N GLN A 76 -6.45 6.45 10.31
CA GLN A 76 -7.54 7.18 10.95
C GLN A 76 -8.19 8.16 9.97
N ARG A 77 -7.39 8.95 9.24
CA ARG A 77 -7.92 9.93 8.29
C ARG A 77 -8.70 9.28 7.15
N ALA A 78 -8.21 8.17 6.63
CA ALA A 78 -8.94 7.39 5.63
C ALA A 78 -10.26 6.84 6.19
N ASP A 79 -10.27 6.38 7.44
CA ASP A 79 -11.45 5.82 8.09
C ASP A 79 -12.51 6.90 8.38
N ASP A 80 -12.10 8.13 8.72
CA ASP A 80 -12.97 9.31 8.86
C ASP A 80 -13.61 9.72 7.52
N ASP A 81 -12.84 9.71 6.43
CA ASP A 81 -13.35 10.01 5.09
C ASP A 81 -14.38 8.95 4.64
N VAL A 82 -14.14 7.68 4.95
CA VAL A 82 -15.11 6.59 4.72
C VAL A 82 -16.38 6.84 5.52
N GLU A 83 -16.27 7.32 6.77
CA GLU A 83 -17.43 7.62 7.61
C GLU A 83 -18.25 8.80 7.07
N ARG A 84 -17.60 9.88 6.65
CA ARG A 84 -18.26 11.01 5.98
C ARG A 84 -18.98 10.58 4.70
N LEU A 85 -18.33 9.71 3.92
CA LEU A 85 -18.94 9.13 2.73
C LEU A 85 -20.14 8.26 3.10
N ALA A 86 -20.03 7.43 4.13
CA ALA A 86 -21.13 6.59 4.62
C ALA A 86 -22.33 7.44 5.05
N ASN A 87 -22.08 8.54 5.77
CA ASN A 87 -23.09 9.50 6.19
C ASN A 87 -23.82 10.15 5.01
N PHE A 88 -23.10 10.50 3.93
CA PHE A 88 -23.71 11.03 2.70
C PHE A 88 -24.71 10.06 2.07
N PHE A 89 -24.42 8.75 2.12
CA PHE A 89 -25.31 7.71 1.60
C PHE A 89 -26.36 7.24 2.63
N GLY A 90 -26.29 7.71 3.88
CA GLY A 90 -27.16 7.27 4.97
C GLY A 90 -26.94 5.80 5.36
N ILE A 91 -25.71 5.29 5.20
CA ILE A 91 -25.36 3.90 5.52
C ILE A 91 -24.28 3.84 6.60
N GLY A 92 -24.11 2.67 7.21
CA GLY A 92 -23.03 2.45 8.18
C GLY A 92 -21.64 2.42 7.52
N LYS A 93 -20.63 2.92 8.25
CA LYS A 93 -19.21 2.95 7.85
C LYS A 93 -18.68 1.59 7.37
N HIS A 94 -19.00 0.50 8.08
CA HIS A 94 -18.56 -0.85 7.70
C HIS A 94 -19.12 -1.29 6.34
N LEU A 95 -20.39 -0.93 6.05
CA LEU A 95 -21.00 -1.22 4.77
C LEU A 95 -20.36 -0.37 3.66
N MET A 96 -20.11 0.92 3.92
CA MET A 96 -19.39 1.77 2.96
C MET A 96 -18.00 1.23 2.65
N LYS A 97 -17.25 0.78 3.66
CA LYS A 97 -15.93 0.16 3.48
C LYS A 97 -16.01 -1.09 2.59
N ALA A 98 -17.00 -1.96 2.83
CA ALA A 98 -17.22 -3.15 2.00
C ALA A 98 -17.60 -2.79 0.55
N ILE A 99 -18.40 -1.74 0.35
CA ILE A 99 -18.74 -1.20 -0.97
C ILE A 99 -17.48 -0.71 -1.69
N LEU A 100 -16.64 0.09 -1.03
CA LEU A 100 -15.40 0.60 -1.62
C LEU A 100 -14.48 -0.55 -2.03
N GLN A 101 -14.33 -1.56 -1.16
CA GLN A 101 -13.58 -2.78 -1.49
C GLN A 101 -14.17 -3.53 -2.69
N GLY A 102 -15.50 -3.67 -2.76
CA GLY A 102 -16.19 -4.28 -3.90
C GLY A 102 -16.06 -3.47 -5.20
N LEU A 103 -15.75 -2.18 -5.10
CA LEU A 103 -15.44 -1.30 -6.23
C LEU A 103 -13.94 -1.21 -6.54
N HIS A 104 -13.11 -1.98 -5.83
CA HIS A 104 -11.65 -1.93 -5.92
C HIS A 104 -11.07 -0.53 -5.63
N ILE A 105 -11.65 0.16 -4.66
CA ILE A 105 -11.18 1.44 -4.13
C ILE A 105 -10.63 1.18 -2.73
N ASP A 106 -9.35 1.45 -2.52
CA ASP A 106 -8.78 1.42 -1.17
C ASP A 106 -9.28 2.65 -0.40
N PRO A 107 -9.69 2.53 0.88
CA PRO A 107 -9.97 3.70 1.72
C PRO A 107 -8.88 4.79 1.67
N LYS A 108 -7.59 4.41 1.55
CA LYS A 108 -6.48 5.37 1.41
C LYS A 108 -6.53 6.15 0.10
N ASP A 109 -7.21 5.65 -0.94
CA ASP A 109 -7.40 6.36 -2.20
C ASP A 109 -8.28 7.61 -2.06
N LEU A 110 -9.08 7.71 -0.99
CA LEU A 110 -9.87 8.91 -0.68
C LEU A 110 -8.98 10.09 -0.29
N LEU A 111 -7.79 9.81 0.27
CA LEU A 111 -6.80 10.82 0.64
C LEU A 111 -6.06 11.37 -0.59
N ASP A 112 -6.01 10.61 -1.68
CA ASP A 112 -5.28 10.97 -2.91
C ASP A 112 -6.13 11.90 -3.80
N PRO A 113 -5.74 13.19 -3.93
CA PRO A 113 -6.47 14.16 -4.75
C PRO A 113 -6.63 13.72 -6.21
N SER A 114 -5.65 12.98 -6.75
CA SER A 114 -5.64 12.55 -8.14
C SER A 114 -6.69 11.47 -8.44
N LYS A 115 -7.07 10.68 -7.42
CA LYS A 115 -8.04 9.59 -7.54
C LYS A 115 -9.47 10.02 -7.24
N LYS A 116 -9.67 11.13 -6.52
CA LYS A 116 -11.00 11.63 -6.11
C LYS A 116 -12.00 11.72 -7.25
N LYS A 117 -11.63 12.32 -8.38
CA LYS A 117 -12.52 12.44 -9.54
C LYS A 117 -13.01 11.08 -10.04
N LYS A 118 -12.09 10.11 -10.17
CA LYS A 118 -12.42 8.75 -10.60
C LYS A 118 -13.32 8.03 -9.59
N ILE A 119 -13.10 8.26 -8.29
CA ILE A 119 -13.94 7.70 -7.21
C ILE A 119 -15.35 8.27 -7.31
N VAL A 120 -15.49 9.60 -7.41
CA VAL A 120 -16.78 10.30 -7.59
C VAL A 120 -17.52 9.74 -8.81
N ASP A 121 -16.87 9.68 -9.96
CA ASP A 121 -17.47 9.15 -11.20
C ASP A 121 -17.92 7.69 -11.04
N THR A 122 -17.13 6.87 -10.36
CA THR A 122 -17.46 5.47 -10.09
C THR A 122 -18.67 5.34 -9.19
N LEU A 123 -18.73 6.12 -8.12
CA LEU A 123 -19.86 6.13 -7.17
C LEU A 123 -21.13 6.65 -7.84
N ILE A 124 -21.07 7.75 -8.60
CA ILE A 124 -22.22 8.26 -9.37
C ILE A 124 -22.77 7.17 -10.29
N LYS A 125 -21.89 6.51 -11.05
CA LYS A 125 -22.27 5.46 -12.00
C LYS A 125 -22.87 4.23 -11.31
N LYS A 126 -22.32 3.82 -10.17
CA LYS A 126 -22.74 2.60 -9.46
C LYS A 126 -24.02 2.79 -8.66
N PHE A 127 -24.20 3.97 -8.07
CA PHE A 127 -25.37 4.31 -7.27
C PHE A 127 -26.48 5.01 -8.07
N GLY A 128 -26.24 5.30 -9.35
CA GLY A 128 -27.22 5.95 -10.22
C GLY A 128 -27.65 7.31 -9.67
N LEU A 129 -26.69 8.10 -9.18
CA LEU A 129 -26.98 9.40 -8.56
C LEU A 129 -27.50 10.39 -9.61
N ASP A 130 -28.56 11.12 -9.25
CA ASP A 130 -29.05 12.24 -10.04
C ASP A 130 -28.06 13.41 -9.97
N LYS A 131 -28.22 14.40 -10.84
CA LYS A 131 -27.30 15.53 -10.98
C LYS A 131 -27.06 16.26 -9.64
N ASN A 132 -28.11 16.45 -8.85
CA ASN A 132 -28.03 17.15 -7.58
C ASN A 132 -27.22 16.37 -6.54
N ARG A 133 -27.44 15.06 -6.42
CA ARG A 133 -26.66 14.21 -5.50
C ARG A 133 -25.24 13.97 -6.00
N ALA A 134 -25.02 13.91 -7.31
CA ALA A 134 -23.69 13.82 -7.89
C ALA A 134 -22.84 15.05 -7.54
N GLU A 135 -23.41 16.26 -7.65
CA GLU A 135 -22.76 17.51 -7.26
C GLU A 135 -22.49 17.55 -5.75
N ALA A 136 -23.47 17.17 -4.93
CA ALA A 136 -23.29 17.10 -3.48
C ALA A 136 -22.18 16.10 -3.08
N LEU A 137 -22.10 14.93 -3.75
CA LEU A 137 -21.05 13.95 -3.51
C LEU A 137 -19.67 14.49 -3.86
N ALA A 138 -19.54 15.20 -4.99
CA ALA A 138 -18.29 15.82 -5.39
C ALA A 138 -17.81 16.85 -4.36
N ASN A 139 -18.74 17.63 -3.80
CA ASN A 139 -18.43 18.60 -2.75
C ASN A 139 -17.96 17.90 -1.46
N VAL A 140 -18.64 16.84 -1.02
CA VAL A 140 -18.25 16.04 0.16
C VAL A 140 -16.82 15.52 0.02
N ILE A 141 -16.49 14.88 -1.11
CA ILE A 141 -15.17 14.29 -1.34
C ILE A 141 -14.07 15.36 -1.50
N THR A 142 -14.42 16.54 -2.03
CA THR A 142 -13.47 17.66 -2.14
C THR A 142 -13.15 18.26 -0.76
N ASP A 143 -14.14 18.36 0.12
CA ASP A 143 -14.01 18.92 1.47
C ASP A 143 -13.21 18.05 2.46
N PHE A 144 -12.83 16.82 2.11
CA PHE A 144 -11.93 15.98 2.92
C PHE A 144 -10.53 16.59 3.14
N GLN A 145 -10.20 17.70 2.44
CA GLN A 145 -8.90 18.37 2.50
C GLN A 145 -8.88 19.67 3.31
N LYS A 146 -10.02 20.14 3.82
CA LYS A 146 -10.08 21.26 4.77
C LYS A 146 -9.95 20.77 6.20
#